data_AF-A0A8J7I8V2-F1
#
_entry.id   AF-A0A8J7I8V2-F1
#
_cell.length_a   1.000
_cell.length_b   1.000
_cell.length_c   1.000
_cell.angle_alpha   90.00
_cell.angle_beta   90.00
_cell.angle_gamma   90.00
#
_symmetry.space_group_name_H-M   'P 1'
#
loop_
_entity.id
_entity.type
_entity.pdbx_description
1 polymer ?
#
loop_
_entity_poly.entity_id
_entity_poly.type
_entity_poly.pdbx_seq_one_letter_code
_entity_poly.pdbx_strand_id
1 'polypeptide(L)'
;MNINLRNLEAINELPNKGEIMLTSNQIRRLQATNRWLREIRDSQEFRQLEYYPDVTLGDAIQAVDELLQSHDHCDYNRANFTDDQWQKYLD
;
A
#
# COMPACT_ATOMS: atom_id res chain seq x y z
N MET A 1 5.53 11.68 -36.74
CA MET A 1 5.45 10.93 -35.48
C MET A 1 4.07 11.20 -34.89
N ASN A 2 3.13 10.28 -35.05
CA ASN A 2 1.73 10.50 -34.69
C ASN A 2 1.46 9.68 -33.42
N ILE A 3 1.37 10.36 -32.27
CA ILE A 3 1.11 9.70 -30.99
C ILE A 3 -0.40 9.45 -30.93
N ASN A 4 -0.79 8.18 -30.93
CA ASN A 4 -2.19 7.77 -30.89
C ASN A 4 -2.75 8.02 -29.48
N LEU A 5 -3.54 9.08 -29.34
CA LEU A 5 -4.13 9.53 -28.08
C LEU A 5 -5.06 8.49 -27.42
N ARG A 6 -5.53 7.47 -28.17
CA ARG A 6 -6.35 6.37 -27.63
C ARG A 6 -5.61 5.48 -26.63
N ASN A 7 -4.27 5.44 -26.67
CA ASN A 7 -3.47 4.65 -25.72
C ASN A 7 -3.29 5.33 -24.36
N LEU A 8 -3.69 6.60 -24.21
CA LEU A 8 -3.63 7.30 -22.92
C LEU A 8 -4.89 7.06 -22.06
N GLU A 9 -6.03 6.75 -22.68
CA GLU A 9 -7.28 6.46 -21.95
C GLU A 9 -7.27 5.07 -21.31
N ALA A 10 -6.52 4.11 -21.88
CA ALA A 10 -6.41 2.74 -21.38
C ALA A 10 -5.58 2.60 -20.08
N ILE A 11 -4.86 3.65 -19.64
CA ILE A 11 -4.08 3.62 -18.39
C ILE A 11 -5.00 3.85 -17.16
N ASN A 12 -6.26 4.25 -17.38
CA ASN A 12 -7.21 4.58 -16.31
C ASN A 12 -8.37 3.59 -16.16
N GLU A 13 -8.36 2.42 -16.80
CA GLU A 13 -9.40 1.42 -16.54
C GLU A 13 -9.24 0.85 -15.13
N LEU A 14 -10.18 1.24 -14.27
CA LEU A 14 -10.25 1.00 -12.83
C LEU A 14 -10.16 -0.51 -12.50
N PRO A 15 -9.39 -0.90 -11.47
CA PRO A 15 -9.44 -2.26 -10.99
C PRO A 15 -10.84 -2.53 -10.41
N ASN A 16 -11.48 -3.56 -10.98
CA ASN A 16 -12.59 -4.34 -10.46
C ASN A 16 -13.48 -3.71 -9.38
N LYS A 17 -14.73 -3.45 -9.79
CA LYS A 17 -15.90 -3.21 -8.92
C LYS A 17 -15.95 -4.25 -7.77
N GLY A 18 -15.45 -3.88 -6.59
CA GLY A 18 -15.69 -4.62 -5.34
C GLY A 18 -14.59 -4.52 -4.29
N GLU A 19 -13.31 -4.57 -4.68
CA GLU A 19 -12.17 -4.51 -3.76
C GLU A 19 -11.26 -3.33 -4.10
N ILE A 20 -11.25 -2.33 -3.22
CA ILE A 20 -10.30 -1.22 -3.32
C ILE A 20 -8.95 -1.73 -2.81
N MET A 21 -8.09 -2.15 -3.72
CA MET A 21 -6.70 -2.49 -3.40
C MET A 21 -5.81 -1.24 -3.45
N LEU A 22 -4.88 -1.14 -2.50
CA LEU A 22 -3.84 -0.13 -2.55
C LEU A 22 -2.87 -0.40 -3.69
N THR A 23 -2.52 0.65 -4.43
CA THR A 23 -1.46 0.61 -5.43
C THR A 23 -0.10 0.34 -4.77
N SER A 24 0.85 -0.20 -5.53
CA SER A 24 2.21 -0.45 -5.03
C SER A 24 2.92 0.82 -4.52
N ASN A 25 2.61 1.98 -5.11
CA ASN A 25 3.12 3.26 -4.61
C ASN A 25 2.51 3.65 -3.25
N GLN A 26 1.22 3.37 -3.03
CA GLN A 26 0.58 3.57 -1.73
C GLN A 26 1.16 2.63 -0.67
N ILE A 27 1.37 1.35 -1.00
CA ILE A 27 2.01 0.37 -0.10
C ILE A 27 3.42 0.83 0.27
N ARG A 28 4.25 1.23 -0.70
CA ARG A 28 5.61 1.76 -0.43
C ARG A 28 5.59 2.97 0.49
N ARG A 29 4.62 3.88 0.31
CA ARG A 29 4.45 5.05 1.18
C ARG A 29 4.06 4.63 2.60
N LEU A 30 3.15 3.69 2.76
CA LEU A 30 2.75 3.17 4.07
C LEU A 30 3.91 2.46 4.79
N GLN A 31 4.72 1.69 4.08
CA GLN A 31 5.94 1.09 4.63
C GLN A 31 6.93 2.15 5.11
N ALA A 32 7.14 3.22 4.34
CA ALA A 32 7.98 4.34 4.74
C ALA A 32 7.40 5.08 5.96
N THR A 33 6.09 5.33 5.96
CA THR A 33 5.38 5.93 7.10
C THR A 33 5.53 5.09 8.36
N ASN A 34 5.30 3.78 8.29
CA ASN A 34 5.46 2.88 9.44
C ASN A 34 6.87 2.95 10.02
N ARG A 35 7.89 2.95 9.16
CA ARG A 35 9.29 3.11 9.57
C ARG A 35 9.50 4.43 10.31
N TRP A 36 9.08 5.56 9.72
CA TRP A 36 9.27 6.87 10.34
C TRP A 36 8.52 7.02 11.67
N LEU A 37 7.29 6.50 11.77
CA LEU A 37 6.53 6.53 13.02
C LEU A 37 7.25 5.76 14.14
N ARG A 38 7.83 4.60 13.83
CA ARG A 38 8.63 3.81 14.78
C ARG A 38 9.92 4.53 15.17
N GLU A 39 10.62 5.13 14.21
CA GLU A 39 11.81 5.95 14.48
C GLU A 39 11.49 7.11 15.43
N ILE A 40 10.38 7.82 15.22
CA ILE A 40 9.93 8.90 16.10
C ILE A 40 9.60 8.37 17.48
N ARG A 41 8.79 7.30 17.59
CA ARG A 41 8.41 6.69 18.87
C ARG A 41 9.62 6.26 19.69
N ASP A 42 10.64 5.73 19.02
CA ASP A 42 11.82 5.16 19.66
C ASP A 42 12.90 6.23 19.95
N SER A 43 12.75 7.46 19.44
CA SER A 43 13.65 8.59 19.69
C SER A 43 13.61 9.07 21.14
N GLN A 44 14.75 9.57 21.66
CA GLN A 44 14.82 10.10 23.02
C GLN A 44 14.09 11.43 23.13
N GLU A 45 14.17 12.26 22.09
CA GLU A 45 13.56 13.57 21.99
C GLU A 45 12.04 13.46 22.12
N PHE A 46 11.42 12.50 21.43
CA PHE A 46 9.97 12.29 21.51
C PHE A 46 9.52 11.84 22.90
N ARG A 47 10.31 11.02 23.61
CA ARG A 47 9.99 10.59 24.99
C ARG A 47 10.02 11.71 26.01
N GLN A 48 10.73 12.79 25.72
CA GLN A 48 10.82 13.97 26.59
C GLN A 48 9.67 14.95 26.35
N LEU A 49 8.90 14.77 25.28
CA LEU A 49 7.70 15.56 25.07
C LEU A 49 6.64 15.10 26.07
N GLU A 50 6.17 16.00 26.94
CA GLU A 50 4.94 15.82 27.72
C GLU A 50 3.71 15.92 26.80
N TYR A 51 3.66 15.07 25.79
CA TYR A 51 2.68 15.10 24.72
C TYR A 51 1.66 13.98 24.91
N TYR A 52 0.40 14.38 25.14
CA TYR A 52 -0.71 13.47 25.43
C TYR A 52 -1.85 13.71 24.43
N PRO A 53 -1.71 13.26 23.18
CA PRO A 53 -2.77 13.38 22.18
C PRO A 53 -3.93 12.41 22.49
N ASP A 54 -5.12 12.77 22.02
CA ASP A 54 -6.31 11.88 22.07
C ASP A 54 -6.10 10.58 21.26
N VAL A 55 -5.19 10.61 20.27
CA VAL A 55 -4.75 9.45 19.48
C VAL A 55 -3.24 9.35 19.60
N THR A 56 -2.75 8.22 20.10
CA THR A 56 -1.32 8.03 20.35
C THR A 56 -0.56 7.73 19.07
N LEU A 57 0.76 7.97 19.11
CA LEU A 57 1.65 7.50 18.05
C LEU A 57 1.61 5.96 17.90
N GLY A 58 1.27 5.23 18.97
CA GLY A 58 1.03 3.79 18.93
C GLY A 58 -0.16 3.40 18.07
N ASP A 59 -1.29 4.12 18.19
CA ASP A 59 -2.50 3.88 17.41
C ASP A 59 -2.24 4.11 15.92
N ALA A 60 -1.47 5.15 15.57
CA ALA A 60 -1.07 5.41 14.19
C ALA A 60 -0.19 4.29 13.61
N ILE A 61 0.74 3.74 14.39
CA ILE A 61 1.56 2.60 13.96
C ILE A 61 0.68 1.37 13.73
N GLN A 62 -0.22 1.07 14.67
CA GLN A 62 -1.13 -0.07 14.57
C GLN A 62 -2.02 0.03 13.32
N ALA A 63 -2.63 1.18 13.06
CA ALA A 63 -3.48 1.39 11.89
C ALA A 63 -2.72 1.16 10.57
N VAL A 64 -1.46 1.61 10.49
CA VAL A 64 -0.62 1.41 9.31
C VAL A 64 -0.21 -0.06 9.17
N ASP A 65 0.13 -0.74 10.26
CA ASP A 65 0.46 -2.17 10.26
C ASP A 65 -0.73 -3.03 9.81
N GLU A 66 -1.93 -2.78 10.33
CA GLU A 66 -3.16 -3.49 9.92
C GLU A 66 -3.47 -3.27 8.42
N LEU A 67 -3.27 -2.04 7.94
CA LEU A 67 -3.45 -1.72 6.53
C LEU A 67 -2.41 -2.43 5.64
N LEU A 68 -1.17 -2.60 6.10
CA LEU A 68 -0.16 -3.37 5.38
C LEU A 68 -0.44 -4.88 5.42
N GLN A 69 -0.81 -5.43 6.59
CA GLN A 69 -1.09 -6.87 6.76
C GLN A 69 -2.30 -7.33 5.96
N SER A 70 -3.35 -6.51 5.89
CA SER A 70 -4.51 -6.79 5.02
C SER A 70 -4.13 -6.89 3.54
N HIS A 71 -2.98 -6.34 3.13
CA HIS A 71 -2.45 -6.45 1.77
C HIS A 71 -1.38 -7.54 1.62
N ASP A 72 -0.68 -7.94 2.68
CA ASP A 72 0.25 -9.10 2.66
C ASP A 72 -0.50 -10.44 2.51
N HIS A 73 -1.76 -10.54 2.94
CA HIS A 73 -2.62 -11.69 2.61
C HIS A 73 -3.04 -11.75 1.13
N CYS A 74 -2.78 -10.67 0.39
CA CYS A 74 -2.81 -10.66 -1.06
C CYS A 74 -1.39 -10.85 -1.63
N ASP A 75 -0.56 -11.68 -1.00
CA ASP A 75 0.49 -12.44 -1.69
C ASP A 75 -0.20 -13.32 -2.75
N TYR A 76 -0.57 -12.65 -3.83
CA TYR A 76 -1.00 -13.21 -5.09
C TYR A 76 0.23 -13.94 -5.62
N ASN A 77 0.39 -15.16 -5.13
CA ASN A 77 1.57 -15.96 -5.27
C ASN A 77 1.80 -16.21 -6.76
N ARG A 78 2.67 -15.40 -7.38
CA ARG A 78 3.05 -15.50 -8.79
C ARG A 78 3.62 -16.89 -9.12
N ALA A 79 4.00 -17.65 -8.10
CA ALA A 79 4.46 -19.03 -8.21
C ALA A 79 3.35 -20.06 -8.45
N ASN A 80 2.06 -19.70 -8.34
CA ASN A 80 0.94 -20.65 -8.42
C ASN A 80 0.17 -20.61 -9.75
N PHE A 81 0.54 -19.75 -10.69
CA PHE A 81 -0.07 -19.73 -12.02
C PHE A 81 0.98 -20.08 -13.08
N THR A 82 0.67 -21.07 -13.92
CA THR A 82 1.41 -21.23 -15.18
C THR A 82 1.07 -20.06 -16.10
N ASP A 83 1.99 -19.66 -16.99
CA ASP A 83 1.84 -18.50 -17.89
C ASP A 83 0.48 -18.49 -18.63
N ASP A 84 -0.04 -19.68 -18.97
CA ASP A 84 -1.35 -19.85 -19.61
C ASP A 84 -2.55 -19.48 -18.72
N GLN A 85 -2.45 -19.72 -17.41
CA GLN A 85 -3.50 -19.29 -16.46
C GLN A 85 -3.46 -17.78 -16.22
N TRP A 86 -2.29 -17.19 -16.41
CA TRP A 86 -2.09 -15.74 -16.34
C TRP A 86 -2.70 -15.02 -17.55
N GLN A 87 -2.60 -15.62 -18.73
CA GLN A 87 -3.18 -15.08 -19.94
C GLN A 87 -4.71 -15.04 -19.91
N LYS A 88 -5.35 -15.99 -19.23
CA LYS A 88 -6.81 -16.05 -19.06
C LYS A 88 -7.37 -14.99 -18.10
N TYR A 89 -6.51 -14.40 -17.26
CA TYR A 89 -6.88 -13.27 -16.40
C TYR A 89 -6.71 -11.91 -17.09
N LEU A 90 -6.02 -11.89 -18.23
CA LEU A 90 -5.70 -10.67 -19.00
C LEU A 90 -6.58 -10.51 -20.26
N ASP A 91 -7.30 -11.56 -20.68
CA ASP A 91 -8.34 -11.56 -21.73
C ASP A 91 -9.74 -11.38 -21.13
#